data_AF-A0A932EEJ7-F1
#
_entry.id   AF-A0A932EEJ7-F1
#
_cell.length_a   1.000
_cell.length_b   1.000
_cell.length_c   1.000
_cell.angle_alpha   90.00
_cell.angle_beta   90.00
_cell.angle_gamma   90.00
#
_symmetry.space_group_name_H-M   'P 1'
#
loop_
_entity.id
_entity.type
_entity.pdbx_description
1 polymer ?
#
loop_
_entity_poly.entity_id
_entity_poly.type
_entity_poly.pdbx_seq_one_letter_code
_entity_poly.pdbx_strand_id
1 'polypeptide(L)'
;MGSVENKLKLQAKSLIFQFKAAGVLKIFAGDIHYFSEYEEPETKLSMVTVGAVGIERNPQSPRFAVVTVMADGSTKVEDAEIK
;
A
#
# COMPACT_ATOMS: atom_id res chain seq x y z
N MET A 1 -10.08 4.44 10.35
CA MET A 1 -10.63 5.17 9.20
C MET A 1 -9.89 6.49 9.11
N GLY A 2 -9.23 6.78 7.98
CA GLY A 2 -8.40 7.97 7.81
C GLY A 2 -9.22 9.25 7.63
N SER A 3 -8.57 10.40 7.76
CA SER A 3 -9.17 11.72 7.61
C SER A 3 -9.40 12.03 6.11
N VAL A 4 -10.58 12.55 5.76
CA VAL A 4 -11.05 12.65 4.36
C VAL A 4 -11.31 14.08 3.88
N GLU A 5 -10.77 15.07 4.58
CA GLU A 5 -10.87 16.48 4.21
C GLU A 5 -10.30 16.70 2.81
N ASN A 6 -10.94 17.59 2.04
CA ASN A 6 -10.53 17.87 0.66
C ASN A 6 -9.05 18.28 0.56
N LYS A 7 -8.53 19.02 1.54
CA LYS A 7 -7.11 19.41 1.58
C LYS A 7 -6.18 18.19 1.63
N LEU A 8 -6.50 17.20 2.46
CA LEU A 8 -5.69 15.98 2.58
C LEU A 8 -5.76 15.14 1.32
N LYS A 9 -6.93 15.03 0.69
CA LYS A 9 -7.09 14.35 -0.60
C LYS A 9 -6.23 15.00 -1.69
N LEU A 10 -6.19 16.33 -1.76
CA LEU A 10 -5.36 17.05 -2.71
C LEU A 10 -3.87 16.85 -2.45
N GLN A 11 -3.44 16.83 -1.18
CA GLN A 11 -2.06 16.55 -0.81
C GLN A 11 -1.65 15.11 -1.17
N ALA A 12 -2.48 14.12 -0.82
CA ALA A 12 -2.25 12.72 -1.18
C ALA A 12 -2.15 12.56 -2.71
N LYS A 13 -3.08 13.16 -3.46
CA LYS A 13 -3.04 13.17 -4.93
C LYS A 13 -1.76 13.80 -5.47
N SER A 14 -1.31 14.92 -4.91
CA SER A 14 -0.06 15.57 -5.32
C SER A 14 1.17 14.66 -5.11
N LEU A 15 1.23 13.94 -3.98
CA LEU A 15 2.31 12.98 -3.71
C LEU A 15 2.32 11.83 -4.72
N ILE A 16 1.14 11.29 -5.05
CA ILE A 16 1.00 10.20 -6.02
C ILE A 16 1.57 10.60 -7.40
N PHE A 17 1.26 11.81 -7.87
CA PHE A 17 1.86 12.33 -9.11
C PHE A 17 3.37 12.48 -9.03
N GLN A 18 3.90 12.97 -7.91
CA GLN A 18 5.34 13.11 -7.71
C GLN A 18 6.04 11.74 -7.72
N PHE A 19 5.47 10.73 -7.06
CA PHE A 19 6.02 9.38 -7.08
C PHE A 19 6.02 8.78 -8.49
N LYS A 20 4.92 8.95 -9.23
CA LYS A 20 4.87 8.49 -10.61
C LYS A 20 5.92 9.19 -11.49
N ALA A 21 6.05 10.51 -11.36
CA ALA A 21 7.03 11.30 -12.11
C ALA A 21 8.48 10.91 -11.77
N ALA A 22 8.74 10.50 -10.53
CA ALA A 22 10.03 9.99 -10.09
C ALA A 22 10.34 8.54 -10.54
N GLY A 23 9.41 7.89 -11.25
CA GLY A 23 9.60 6.52 -11.75
C GLY A 23 9.35 5.43 -10.71
N VAL A 24 8.64 5.72 -9.62
CA VAL A 24 8.23 4.70 -8.64
C VAL A 24 7.32 3.66 -9.31
N LEU A 25 7.67 2.38 -9.16
CA LEU A 25 6.92 1.26 -9.76
C LEU A 25 5.76 0.78 -8.87
N LYS A 26 5.97 0.74 -7.55
CA LYS A 26 4.96 0.32 -6.57
C LYS A 26 5.20 1.00 -5.22
N ILE A 27 4.13 1.36 -4.53
CA ILE A 27 4.16 1.88 -3.16
C ILE A 27 3.77 0.78 -2.19
N PHE A 28 4.51 0.66 -1.08
CA PHE A 28 4.12 -0.14 0.07
C PHE A 28 3.83 0.80 1.25
N ALA A 29 2.60 0.77 1.74
CA ALA A 29 2.13 1.51 2.90
C ALA A 29 1.81 0.56 4.05
N GLY A 30 1.71 1.07 5.27
CA GLY A 30 1.25 0.33 6.45
C GLY A 30 0.17 1.10 7.20
N ASP A 31 0.23 1.07 8.54
CA ASP A 31 -0.56 1.87 9.48
C ASP A 31 -2.06 1.55 9.58
N ILE A 32 -2.79 1.31 8.48
CA ILE A 32 -4.24 1.06 8.55
C ILE A 32 -4.60 -0.35 9.09
N HIS A 33 -3.59 -1.19 9.34
CA HIS A 33 -3.71 -2.56 9.82
C HIS A 33 -4.62 -3.44 8.94
N TYR A 34 -4.57 -3.25 7.61
CA TYR A 34 -5.39 -4.00 6.67
C TYR A 34 -4.62 -4.24 5.38
N PHE A 35 -4.55 -5.50 4.95
CA PHE A 35 -3.94 -5.86 3.68
C PHE A 35 -4.85 -5.46 2.52
N SER A 36 -4.33 -4.66 1.58
CA SER A 36 -5.03 -4.31 0.35
C SER A 36 -4.06 -4.09 -0.80
N GLU A 37 -4.53 -4.42 -2.00
CA GLU A 37 -3.88 -4.05 -3.25
C GLU A 37 -4.81 -3.13 -4.04
N TYR A 38 -4.22 -2.08 -4.59
CA TYR A 38 -4.95 -1.02 -5.28
C TYR A 38 -4.11 -0.46 -6.42
N GLU A 39 -4.75 -0.21 -7.56
CA GLU A 39 -4.17 0.57 -8.64
C GLU A 39 -4.81 1.95 -8.65
N GLU A 40 -4.00 2.99 -8.49
CA GLU A 40 -4.51 4.35 -8.54
C GLU A 40 -4.96 4.69 -9.98
N PRO A 41 -6.20 5.15 -10.18
CA PRO A 41 -6.83 5.20 -11.50
C PRO A 41 -6.18 6.19 -12.47
N GLU A 42 -5.66 7.32 -12.00
CA GLU A 42 -5.14 8.39 -12.85
C GLU A 42 -3.70 8.12 -13.33
N THR A 43 -2.84 7.64 -12.45
CA THR A 43 -1.40 7.42 -12.70
C THR A 43 -1.05 5.96 -12.95
N LYS A 44 -1.99 5.05 -12.70
CA LYS A 44 -1.77 3.60 -12.74
C LYS A 44 -0.66 3.15 -11.79
N LEU A 45 -0.43 3.92 -10.73
CA LEU A 45 0.57 3.60 -9.73
C LEU A 45 0.03 2.48 -8.85
N SER A 46 0.72 1.34 -8.86
CA SER A 46 0.38 0.20 -8.02
C SER A 46 0.71 0.49 -6.56
N MET A 47 -0.21 0.19 -5.66
CA MET A 47 -0.09 0.43 -4.24
C MET A 47 -0.52 -0.80 -3.46
N VAL A 48 0.23 -1.11 -2.41
CA VAL A 48 -0.07 -2.18 -1.47
C VAL A 48 -0.08 -1.58 -0.09
N THR A 49 -1.11 -1.86 0.69
CA THR A 49 -1.06 -1.65 2.14
C THR A 49 -0.78 -2.97 2.80
N VAL A 50 0.30 -3.06 3.58
CA VAL A 50 0.62 -4.26 4.35
C VAL A 50 -0.30 -4.31 5.56
N GLY A 51 -0.75 -5.53 5.91
CA GLY A 51 -1.48 -5.76 7.14
C GLY A 51 -0.60 -5.56 8.39
N ALA A 52 -1.12 -5.96 9.54
CA ALA A 52 -0.39 -5.86 10.81
C ALA A 52 -0.05 -7.24 11.38
N VAL A 53 1.13 -7.34 11.99
CA VAL A 53 1.60 -8.54 12.72
C VAL A 53 0.95 -8.62 14.11
N GLY A 54 0.54 -7.49 14.69
CA GLY A 54 -0.18 -7.45 15.96
C GLY A 54 -1.68 -7.69 15.79
N ILE A 55 -2.33 -8.14 16.87
CA ILE A 55 -3.80 -8.31 16.90
C ILE A 55 -4.54 -7.05 17.37
N GLU A 56 -3.83 -6.13 18.03
CA GLU A 56 -4.44 -4.91 18.55
C GLU A 56 -4.90 -4.00 17.41
N ARG A 57 -6.19 -3.66 17.42
CA ARG A 57 -6.83 -2.80 16.41
C ARG A 57 -6.68 -3.38 14.99
N ASN A 58 -6.58 -4.71 14.86
CA ASN A 58 -6.44 -5.39 13.59
C ASN A 58 -7.81 -5.99 13.17
N PRO A 59 -8.46 -5.47 12.12
CA PRO A 59 -9.70 -6.03 11.58
C PRO A 59 -9.50 -7.41 10.92
N GLN A 60 -8.26 -7.77 10.62
CA GLN A 60 -7.86 -9.04 10.04
C GLN A 60 -7.04 -9.85 11.04
N SER A 61 -6.94 -11.17 10.87
CA SER A 61 -5.94 -11.97 11.59
C SER A 61 -4.54 -11.39 11.36
N PRO A 62 -3.63 -11.45 12.36
CA PRO A 62 -2.22 -11.11 12.20
C PRO A 62 -1.64 -11.63 10.88
N ARG A 63 -0.99 -10.77 10.12
CA ARG A 63 -0.49 -11.08 8.78
C ARG A 63 0.70 -10.23 8.39
N PHE A 64 1.44 -10.70 7.40
CA PHE A 64 2.55 -9.98 6.79
C PHE A 64 2.54 -10.19 5.29
N ALA A 65 3.16 -9.27 4.56
CA ALA A 65 3.34 -9.41 3.12
C ALA A 65 4.74 -9.97 2.82
N VAL A 66 4.81 -11.01 1.99
CA VAL A 66 6.07 -11.47 1.39
C VAL A 66 6.23 -10.80 0.04
N VAL A 67 7.30 -10.03 -0.13
CA VAL A 67 7.59 -9.30 -1.37
C VAL A 67 8.78 -9.93 -2.07
N THR A 68 8.52 -10.48 -3.26
CA THR A 68 9.58 -10.93 -4.16
C THR A 68 9.85 -9.82 -5.18
N VAL A 69 11.10 -9.33 -5.22
CA VAL A 69 11.57 -8.33 -6.18
C VAL A 69 12.32 -9.03 -7.30
N MET A 70 11.85 -8.85 -8.53
CA MET A 70 12.46 -9.43 -9.73
C MET A 70 13.58 -8.52 -10.26
N ALA A 71 14.40 -9.05 -11.18
CA ALA A 71 15.55 -8.33 -11.75
C ALA A 71 15.16 -7.05 -12.51
N ASP A 72 13.95 -6.99 -13.07
CA ASP A 72 13.39 -5.83 -13.76
C ASP A 72 12.72 -4.81 -12.81
N GLY A 73 12.78 -5.05 -11.50
CA GLY A 73 12.12 -4.24 -10.48
C GLY A 73 10.63 -4.52 -10.30
N SER A 74 10.04 -5.43 -11.08
CA SER A 74 8.68 -5.90 -10.84
C SER A 74 8.59 -6.66 -9.51
N THR A 75 7.40 -6.67 -8.91
CA THR A 75 7.20 -7.27 -7.59
C THR A 75 6.00 -8.20 -7.56
N LYS A 76 6.20 -9.39 -6.99
CA LYS A 76 5.13 -10.30 -6.57
C LYS A 76 4.90 -10.11 -5.06
N VAL A 77 3.65 -9.94 -4.66
CA VAL A 77 3.26 -9.72 -3.26
C VAL A 77 2.33 -10.86 -2.85
N GLU A 78 2.62 -11.47 -1.71
CA GLU A 78 1.82 -12.54 -1.13
C GLU A 78 1.37 -12.13 0.28
N ASP A 79 0.06 -12.16 0.54
CA ASP A 79 -0.51 -11.95 1.87
C ASP A 79 -0.45 -13.26 2.66
N ALA A 80 0.25 -13.26 3.80
CA ALA A 80 0.43 -14.43 4.64
C ALA A 80 -0.16 -14.19 6.03
N GLU A 81 -1.22 -14.93 6.34
CA GLU A 81 -1.81 -14.99 7.67
C GLU A 81 -0.93 -15.80 8.64
N ILE A 82 -0.72 -15.27 9.84
CA ILE A 82 -0.01 -15.93 10.95
C ILE A 82 -1.02 -16.79 11.70
N LYS A 83 -0.76 -18.10 11.78
CA LYS A 83 -1.59 -19.08 12.49
C LYS A 83 -1.08 -19.34 13.90
#